data_AF-S4NN53-F1
#
_entry.id   AF-S4NN53-F1
#
_cell.length_a   1.000
_cell.length_b   1.000
_cell.length_c   1.000
_cell.angle_alpha   90.00
_cell.angle_beta   90.00
_cell.angle_gamma   90.00
#
_symmetry.space_group_name_H-M   'P 1'
#
loop_
_entity.id
_entity.type
_entity.pdbx_description
1 polymer ?
#
loop_
_entity_poly.entity_id
_entity_poly.type
_entity_poly.pdbx_seq_one_letter_code
_entity_poly.pdbx_strand_id
1 'polypeptide(L)'
;MWILLIIQTKRFIIRFGGRHLLSSEISAIKNSKISRKTIYYTIIMILLGEFLTWKSYFFQSVAGYPHRVPASQIINPPTAAFLSLNSSGEFLQLILMLLMPMFLILITIQRSIERSQDNSTFVLYTRMGNLNKSLINGQLVQFTIFTLLYIALFAGDFLINIVLFHRGTSFKGVEDATINSHLLSLELSHPYLTYLIFIFVVSVAFGIYAVVTYVLALSLRKTFLVYLVSLGLWIMMFALPYSSSYFMQPFIEYDWKEYGLSMLSYLVICGAVILVGNWIVRLQSHHIYAK
;
A
#
# COMPACT_ATOMS: atom_id res chain seq x y z
N MET A 1 13.23 -20.18 2.23
CA MET A 1 13.32 -18.73 2.55
C MET A 1 12.00 -18.17 3.13
N TRP A 2 10.84 -18.45 2.53
CA TRP A 2 9.49 -18.08 3.03
C TRP A 2 9.18 -18.54 4.46
N ILE A 3 9.58 -19.76 4.82
CA ILE A 3 9.35 -20.32 6.16
C ILE A 3 10.17 -19.56 7.22
N LEU A 4 11.38 -19.12 6.90
CA LEU A 4 12.22 -18.34 7.82
C LEU A 4 11.68 -16.93 8.05
N LEU A 5 11.14 -16.28 7.02
CA LEU A 5 10.52 -14.96 7.13
C LEU A 5 9.22 -15.02 7.97
N ILE A 6 8.42 -16.07 7.78
CA ILE A 6 7.21 -16.35 8.59
C ILE A 6 7.56 -16.70 10.04
N ILE A 7 8.69 -17.41 10.27
CA ILE A 7 9.16 -17.75 11.61
C ILE A 7 9.70 -16.50 12.33
N GLN A 8 10.40 -15.61 11.63
CA GLN A 8 10.92 -14.37 12.22
C GLN A 8 9.80 -13.35 12.53
N THR A 9 8.83 -13.17 11.64
CA THR A 9 7.62 -12.38 11.94
C THR A 9 6.79 -13.02 13.05
N LYS A 10 6.66 -14.36 13.07
CA LYS A 10 6.05 -15.08 14.19
C LYS A 10 6.77 -14.75 15.50
N ARG A 11 8.11 -14.81 15.57
CA ARG A 11 8.87 -14.52 16.80
C ARG A 11 8.76 -13.06 17.24
N PHE A 12 8.72 -12.11 16.32
CA PHE A 12 8.52 -10.69 16.61
C PHE A 12 7.12 -10.42 17.21
N ILE A 13 6.08 -11.03 16.64
CA ILE A 13 4.68 -10.87 17.08
C ILE A 13 4.39 -11.64 18.39
N ILE A 14 5.08 -12.77 18.63
CA ILE A 14 4.97 -13.55 19.90
C ILE A 14 5.42 -12.72 21.11
N ARG A 15 6.50 -11.94 20.97
CA ARG A 15 7.13 -11.24 22.10
C ARG A 15 6.23 -10.16 22.74
N PHE A 16 5.16 -9.72 22.05
CA PHE A 16 4.29 -8.63 22.49
C PHE A 16 2.82 -9.01 22.75
N GLY A 17 2.45 -10.30 22.65
CA GLY A 17 1.05 -10.72 22.81
C GLY A 17 0.13 -10.38 21.62
N GLY A 18 0.70 -9.88 20.51
CA GLY A 18 -0.02 -9.49 19.30
C GLY A 18 -0.55 -10.66 18.46
N ARG A 19 -0.13 -11.91 18.74
CA ARG A 19 -0.58 -13.10 17.99
C ARG A 19 -2.08 -13.31 18.04
N HIS A 20 -2.67 -13.20 19.24
CA HIS A 20 -4.11 -13.36 19.42
C HIS A 20 -4.85 -12.25 18.67
N LEU A 21 -4.40 -11.00 18.80
CA LEU A 21 -4.98 -9.85 18.11
C LEU A 21 -4.93 -10.03 16.59
N LEU A 22 -3.77 -10.38 16.03
CA LEU A 22 -3.59 -10.61 14.60
C LEU A 22 -4.50 -11.74 14.09
N SER A 23 -4.56 -12.88 14.80
CA SER A 23 -5.45 -13.97 14.42
C SER A 23 -6.94 -13.57 14.47
N SER A 24 -7.30 -12.75 15.45
CA SER A 24 -8.67 -12.25 15.59
C SER A 24 -9.03 -11.26 14.47
N GLU A 25 -8.10 -10.39 14.08
CA GLU A 25 -8.30 -9.44 12.99
C GLU A 25 -8.43 -10.16 11.64
N ILE A 26 -7.59 -11.17 11.38
CA ILE A 26 -7.67 -12.00 10.17
C ILE A 26 -9.00 -12.77 10.12
N SER A 27 -9.41 -13.40 11.23
CA SER A 27 -10.70 -14.11 11.32
C SER A 27 -11.87 -13.16 11.04
N ALA A 28 -11.82 -11.96 11.61
CA ALA A 28 -12.85 -10.96 11.42
C ALA A 28 -12.86 -10.43 9.96
N ILE A 29 -11.71 -10.28 9.29
CA ILE A 29 -11.64 -9.93 7.85
C ILE A 29 -12.30 -11.03 7.01
N LYS A 30 -12.00 -12.30 7.30
CA LYS A 30 -12.55 -13.45 6.58
C LYS A 30 -14.09 -13.53 6.71
N ASN A 31 -14.64 -13.17 7.86
CA ASN A 31 -16.08 -13.25 8.11
C ASN A 31 -16.83 -12.02 7.58
N SER A 32 -16.19 -10.85 7.56
CA SER A 32 -16.79 -9.61 7.07
C SER A 32 -17.13 -9.69 5.57
N LYS A 33 -18.38 -9.38 5.22
CA LYS A 33 -18.81 -9.29 3.80
C LYS A 33 -18.19 -8.08 3.11
N ILE A 34 -18.10 -6.95 3.80
CA ILE A 34 -17.55 -5.71 3.25
C ILE A 34 -16.06 -5.90 2.95
N SER A 35 -15.28 -6.36 3.93
CA SER A 35 -13.84 -6.54 3.78
C SER A 35 -13.49 -7.49 2.62
N ARG A 36 -14.22 -8.60 2.51
CA ARG A 36 -14.05 -9.54 1.39
C ARG A 36 -14.38 -8.91 0.04
N LYS A 37 -15.53 -8.23 -0.07
CA LYS A 37 -15.93 -7.54 -1.30
C LYS A 37 -14.88 -6.50 -1.70
N THR A 38 -14.37 -5.73 -0.76
CA THR A 38 -13.32 -4.74 -1.01
C THR A 38 -12.04 -5.38 -1.54
N ILE A 39 -11.55 -6.47 -0.91
CA ILE A 39 -10.37 -7.20 -1.39
C ILE A 39 -10.62 -7.76 -2.80
N TYR A 40 -11.79 -8.34 -3.06
CA TYR A 40 -12.14 -8.84 -4.40
C TYR A 40 -12.18 -7.71 -5.42
N TYR A 41 -12.75 -6.55 -5.10
CA TYR A 41 -12.76 -5.41 -6.00
C TYR A 41 -11.34 -4.90 -6.30
N THR A 42 -10.46 -4.83 -5.30
CA THR A 42 -9.06 -4.46 -5.51
C THR A 42 -8.36 -5.44 -6.46
N ILE A 43 -8.53 -6.75 -6.26
CA ILE A 43 -7.95 -7.78 -7.14
C ILE A 43 -8.52 -7.66 -8.56
N ILE A 44 -9.85 -7.54 -8.70
CA ILE A 44 -10.52 -7.41 -10.00
C ILE A 44 -10.04 -6.16 -10.73
N MET A 45 -9.87 -5.03 -10.04
CA MET A 45 -9.38 -3.80 -10.65
C MET A 45 -7.94 -3.95 -11.18
N ILE A 46 -7.06 -4.60 -10.42
CA ILE A 46 -5.69 -4.89 -10.88
C ILE A 46 -5.75 -5.77 -12.14
N LEU A 47 -6.45 -6.92 -12.06
CA LEU A 47 -6.55 -7.85 -13.18
C LEU A 47 -7.21 -7.24 -14.43
N LEU A 48 -8.21 -6.36 -14.23
CA LEU A 48 -8.85 -5.64 -15.32
C LEU A 48 -7.89 -4.63 -15.96
N GLY A 49 -7.09 -3.92 -15.16
CA GLY A 49 -6.02 -3.05 -15.64
C GLY A 49 -5.04 -3.81 -16.53
N GLU A 50 -4.54 -4.96 -16.04
CA GLU A 50 -3.62 -5.81 -16.81
C GLU A 50 -4.25 -6.39 -18.07
N PHE A 51 -5.52 -6.78 -18.01
CA PHE A 51 -6.25 -7.26 -19.19
C PHE A 51 -6.41 -6.15 -20.24
N LEU A 52 -6.71 -4.92 -19.84
CA LEU A 52 -6.81 -3.78 -20.75
C LEU A 52 -5.45 -3.47 -21.39
N THR A 53 -4.37 -3.51 -20.60
CA THR A 53 -2.99 -3.38 -21.09
C THR A 53 -2.68 -4.47 -22.10
N TRP A 54 -2.87 -5.74 -21.73
CA TRP A 54 -2.63 -6.85 -22.64
C TRP A 54 -3.46 -6.73 -23.92
N LYS A 55 -4.75 -6.38 -23.81
CA LYS A 55 -5.64 -6.19 -24.95
C LYS A 55 -5.10 -5.11 -25.90
N SER A 56 -4.76 -3.92 -25.39
CA SER A 56 -4.28 -2.83 -26.25
C SER A 56 -3.00 -3.23 -26.99
N TYR A 57 -2.06 -3.86 -26.28
CA TYR A 57 -0.80 -4.29 -26.88
C TYR A 57 -0.99 -5.45 -27.84
N PHE A 58 -1.77 -6.46 -27.50
CA PHE A 58 -1.99 -7.61 -28.36
C PHE A 58 -2.64 -7.22 -29.68
N PHE A 59 -3.72 -6.41 -29.64
CA PHE A 59 -4.40 -5.98 -30.87
C PHE A 59 -3.56 -5.06 -31.74
N GLN A 60 -2.82 -4.10 -31.17
CA GLN A 60 -1.88 -3.27 -31.93
C GLN A 60 -0.73 -4.11 -32.52
N SER A 61 -0.20 -5.06 -31.75
CA SER A 61 0.95 -5.87 -32.16
C SER A 61 0.60 -6.85 -33.27
N VAL A 62 -0.58 -7.49 -33.22
CA VAL A 62 -1.03 -8.42 -34.26
C VAL A 62 -1.38 -7.68 -35.55
N ALA A 63 -1.94 -6.47 -35.46
CA ALA A 63 -2.24 -5.64 -36.63
C ALA A 63 -0.97 -5.15 -37.36
N GLY A 64 0.09 -4.83 -36.61
CA GLY A 64 1.37 -4.37 -37.18
C GLY A 64 2.32 -5.50 -37.61
N TYR A 65 2.24 -6.68 -36.97
CA TYR A 65 3.19 -7.79 -37.17
C TYR A 65 2.50 -9.15 -37.24
N PRO A 66 1.84 -9.48 -38.38
CA PRO A 66 0.99 -10.67 -38.51
C PRO A 66 1.73 -12.02 -38.40
N HIS A 67 3.06 -12.06 -38.56
CA HIS A 67 3.85 -13.31 -38.51
C HIS A 67 4.62 -13.51 -37.20
N ARG A 68 5.03 -12.43 -36.51
CA ARG A 68 5.64 -12.45 -35.17
C ARG A 68 5.90 -11.03 -34.71
N VAL A 69 5.51 -10.73 -33.46
CA VAL A 69 5.79 -9.44 -32.83
C VAL A 69 7.26 -9.41 -32.39
N PRO A 70 8.06 -8.40 -32.81
CA PRO A 70 9.42 -8.23 -32.31
C PRO A 70 9.45 -7.98 -30.80
N ALA A 71 10.49 -8.46 -30.11
CA ALA A 71 10.66 -8.25 -28.67
C ALA A 71 10.68 -6.76 -28.27
N SER A 72 11.19 -5.90 -29.15
CA SER A 72 11.24 -4.44 -28.97
C SER A 72 9.87 -3.74 -29.05
N GLN A 73 8.84 -4.42 -29.53
CA GLN A 73 7.46 -3.90 -29.58
C GLN A 73 6.61 -4.42 -28.41
N ILE A 74 7.11 -5.41 -27.68
CA ILE A 74 6.47 -5.95 -26.48
C ILE A 74 7.05 -5.20 -25.27
N ILE A 75 6.16 -4.65 -24.45
CA ILE A 75 6.53 -3.97 -23.21
C ILE A 75 7.23 -4.94 -22.25
N ASN A 76 8.28 -4.47 -21.58
CA ASN A 76 8.99 -5.22 -20.56
C ASN A 76 8.04 -5.52 -19.36
N PRO A 77 7.94 -6.77 -18.87
CA PRO A 77 7.02 -7.12 -17.80
C PRO A 77 7.02 -6.20 -16.56
N PRO A 78 8.18 -5.76 -16.02
CA PRO A 78 8.22 -4.82 -14.91
C PRO A 78 7.56 -3.48 -15.24
N THR A 79 7.70 -2.99 -16.47
CA THR A 79 7.13 -1.71 -16.92
C THR A 79 5.63 -1.79 -17.17
N ALA A 80 5.13 -2.97 -17.55
CA ALA A 80 3.70 -3.20 -17.75
C ALA A 80 2.94 -3.32 -16.42
N ALA A 81 3.64 -3.81 -15.39
CA ALA A 81 3.06 -4.12 -14.10
C ALA A 81 2.55 -2.88 -13.35
N PHE A 82 1.68 -3.14 -12.38
CA PHE A 82 0.81 -2.15 -11.75
C PHE A 82 1.53 -0.90 -11.22
N LEU A 83 2.70 -1.08 -10.58
CA LEU A 83 3.41 0.02 -9.94
C LEU A 83 4.06 0.98 -10.92
N SER A 84 4.38 0.53 -12.14
CA SER A 84 5.11 1.35 -13.12
C SER A 84 4.26 2.42 -13.80
N LEU A 85 2.93 2.36 -13.67
CA LEU A 85 1.99 3.33 -14.25
C LEU A 85 2.21 3.64 -15.74
N ASN A 86 2.86 2.73 -16.46
CA ASN A 86 3.22 2.93 -17.85
C ASN A 86 2.46 1.93 -18.71
N SER A 87 1.15 1.81 -18.47
CA SER A 87 0.28 0.80 -19.07
C SER A 87 -1.03 1.45 -19.54
N SER A 88 -1.74 0.89 -20.51
CA SER A 88 -3.03 1.48 -20.94
C SER A 88 -4.14 1.30 -19.89
N GLY A 89 -3.92 0.45 -18.88
CA GLY A 89 -4.73 0.33 -17.68
C GLY A 89 -4.45 1.38 -16.60
N GLU A 90 -3.56 2.36 -16.85
CA GLU A 90 -3.10 3.39 -15.90
C GLU A 90 -4.24 4.07 -15.12
N PHE A 91 -5.40 4.29 -15.75
CA PHE A 91 -6.54 4.94 -15.10
C PHE A 91 -7.07 4.14 -13.89
N LEU A 92 -7.18 2.82 -14.02
CA LEU A 92 -7.61 1.95 -12.91
C LEU A 92 -6.54 1.90 -11.82
N GLN A 93 -5.26 1.95 -12.21
CA GLN A 93 -4.12 1.97 -11.29
C GLN A 93 -4.11 3.28 -10.47
N LEU A 94 -4.34 4.42 -11.13
CA LEU A 94 -4.50 5.73 -10.50
C LEU A 94 -5.68 5.76 -9.52
N ILE A 95 -6.84 5.22 -9.89
CA ILE A 95 -7.99 5.16 -8.96
C ILE A 95 -7.64 4.36 -7.71
N LEU A 96 -6.99 3.20 -7.88
CA LEU A 96 -6.57 2.36 -6.75
C LEU A 96 -5.56 3.06 -5.84
N MET A 97 -4.57 3.75 -6.41
CA MET A 97 -3.58 4.49 -5.62
C MET A 97 -4.20 5.71 -4.93
N LEU A 98 -5.09 6.45 -5.60
CA LEU A 98 -5.71 7.65 -5.05
C LEU A 98 -6.73 7.32 -3.94
N LEU A 99 -7.54 6.28 -4.15
CA LEU A 99 -8.55 5.83 -3.18
C LEU A 99 -8.01 4.79 -2.19
N MET A 100 -6.70 4.55 -2.17
CA MET A 100 -6.01 3.62 -1.26
C MET A 100 -6.49 3.74 0.20
N PRO A 101 -6.60 4.95 0.81
CA PRO A 101 -7.08 5.11 2.19
C PRO A 101 -8.48 4.52 2.42
N MET A 102 -9.37 4.64 1.42
CA MET A 102 -10.74 4.10 1.51
C MET A 102 -10.71 2.58 1.57
N PHE A 103 -9.87 1.94 0.75
CA PHE A 103 -9.72 0.49 0.75
C PHE A 103 -9.17 -0.01 2.09
N LEU A 104 -8.17 0.67 2.66
CA LEU A 104 -7.66 0.34 4.00
C LEU A 104 -8.78 0.36 5.05
N ILE A 105 -9.59 1.43 5.04
CA ILE A 105 -10.63 1.61 6.04
C ILE A 105 -11.70 0.53 5.92
N LEU A 106 -12.16 0.24 4.70
CA LEU A 106 -13.17 -0.77 4.43
C LEU A 106 -12.72 -2.19 4.75
N ILE A 107 -11.42 -2.50 4.67
CA ILE A 107 -10.91 -3.86 4.93
C ILE A 107 -10.85 -4.14 6.43
N THR A 108 -10.26 -3.27 7.26
CA THR A 108 -10.06 -3.56 8.69
C THR A 108 -10.58 -2.48 9.64
N ILE A 109 -10.52 -1.21 9.25
CA ILE A 109 -10.60 -0.08 10.20
C ILE A 109 -12.05 0.29 10.51
N GLN A 110 -13.00 -0.03 9.62
CA GLN A 110 -14.43 0.18 9.84
C GLN A 110 -14.90 -0.37 11.20
N ARG A 111 -14.43 -1.55 11.59
CA ARG A 111 -14.73 -2.14 12.91
C ARG A 111 -14.09 -1.39 14.06
N SER A 112 -12.89 -0.86 13.85
CA SER A 112 -12.20 -0.06 14.86
C SER A 112 -12.92 1.27 15.09
N ILE A 113 -13.54 1.84 14.05
CA ILE A 113 -14.40 3.02 14.13
C ILE A 113 -15.70 2.69 14.90
N GLU A 114 -16.37 1.58 14.56
CA GLU A 114 -17.58 1.14 15.25
C GLU A 114 -17.31 0.88 16.75
N ARG A 115 -16.18 0.24 17.07
CA ARG A 115 -15.75 0.03 18.47
C ARG A 115 -15.33 1.31 19.19
N SER A 116 -14.81 2.32 18.49
CA SER A 116 -14.39 3.58 19.12
C SER A 116 -15.56 4.52 19.41
N GLN A 117 -16.72 4.29 18.79
CA GLN A 117 -17.98 4.98 19.11
C GLN A 117 -18.56 4.48 20.44
N ASP A 118 -18.42 3.19 20.74
CA ASP A 118 -18.77 2.64 22.04
C ASP A 118 -17.69 2.96 23.08
N ASN A 119 -17.98 3.91 23.98
CA ASN A 119 -17.10 4.32 25.09
C ASN A 119 -16.67 3.15 26.00
N SER A 120 -17.35 2.00 25.94
CA SER A 120 -17.09 0.79 26.72
C SER A 120 -15.70 0.19 26.44
N THR A 121 -15.20 0.30 25.21
CA THR A 121 -13.91 -0.31 24.82
C THR A 121 -12.73 0.39 25.49
N PHE A 122 -12.81 1.71 25.66
CA PHE A 122 -11.78 2.49 26.32
C PHE A 122 -11.71 2.17 27.82
N VAL A 123 -12.87 2.03 28.48
CA VAL A 123 -12.98 1.65 29.89
C VAL A 123 -12.33 0.29 30.16
N LEU A 124 -12.44 -0.67 29.22
CA LEU A 124 -11.79 -1.98 29.36
C LEU A 124 -10.26 -1.90 29.19
N TYR A 125 -9.76 -1.16 28.19
CA TYR A 125 -8.32 -1.01 27.98
C TYR A 125 -7.62 -0.23 29.08
N THR A 126 -8.31 0.76 29.64
CA THR A 126 -7.77 1.61 30.70
C THR A 126 -7.82 0.93 32.07
N ARG A 127 -8.89 0.20 32.42
CA ARG A 127 -8.98 -0.58 33.69
C ARG A 127 -7.89 -1.64 33.81
N MET A 128 -7.40 -2.17 32.69
CA MET A 128 -6.34 -3.18 32.67
C MET A 128 -4.91 -2.62 32.72
N GLY A 129 -4.72 -1.29 32.76
CA GLY A 129 -3.39 -0.66 32.77
C GLY A 129 -2.56 -0.90 31.48
N ASN A 130 -3.18 -1.46 30.44
CA ASN A 130 -2.51 -1.99 29.25
C ASN A 130 -2.75 -1.15 27.99
N LEU A 131 -3.25 0.08 28.12
CA LEU A 131 -3.61 0.95 26.99
C LEU A 131 -2.46 1.11 25.99
N ASN A 132 -1.26 1.48 26.45
CA ASN A 132 -0.10 1.67 25.58
C ASN A 132 0.28 0.39 24.83
N LYS A 133 0.24 -0.76 25.51
CA LYS A 133 0.54 -2.06 24.92
C LYS A 133 -0.51 -2.44 23.86
N SER A 134 -1.79 -2.21 24.16
CA SER A 134 -2.90 -2.47 23.23
C SER A 134 -2.81 -1.59 21.98
N LEU A 135 -2.54 -0.29 22.15
CA LEU A 135 -2.38 0.65 21.04
C LEU A 135 -1.22 0.26 20.12
N ILE A 136 -0.03 0.00 20.68
CA ILE A 136 1.14 -0.41 19.89
C ILE A 136 0.86 -1.74 19.17
N ASN A 137 0.25 -2.71 19.86
CA ASN A 137 -0.10 -3.99 19.25
C ASN A 137 -1.11 -3.82 18.11
N GLY A 138 -2.12 -2.98 18.27
CA GLY A 138 -3.09 -2.65 17.22
C GLY A 138 -2.40 -2.06 15.98
N GLN A 139 -1.51 -1.10 16.18
CA GLN A 139 -0.72 -0.47 15.11
C GLN A 139 0.16 -1.49 14.38
N LEU A 140 0.91 -2.32 15.11
CA LEU A 140 1.75 -3.36 14.52
C LEU A 140 0.93 -4.40 13.73
N VAL A 141 -0.27 -4.74 14.21
CA VAL A 141 -1.17 -5.66 13.51
C VAL A 141 -1.66 -5.05 12.20
N GLN A 142 -2.11 -3.79 12.20
CA GLN A 142 -2.54 -3.11 10.96
C GLN A 142 -1.38 -2.99 9.97
N PHE A 143 -0.21 -2.55 10.44
CA PHE A 143 1.01 -2.50 9.62
C PHE A 143 1.31 -3.85 8.97
N THR A 144 1.29 -4.93 9.75
CA THR A 144 1.63 -6.27 9.26
C THR A 144 0.61 -6.78 8.24
N ILE A 145 -0.69 -6.60 8.51
CA ILE A 145 -1.76 -7.07 7.62
C ILE A 145 -1.65 -6.39 6.24
N PHE A 146 -1.53 -5.06 6.21
CA PHE A 146 -1.51 -4.34 4.94
C PHE A 146 -0.20 -4.48 4.19
N THR A 147 0.95 -4.48 4.87
CA THR A 147 2.24 -4.75 4.21
C THR A 147 2.22 -6.11 3.52
N LEU A 148 1.74 -7.16 4.20
CA LEU A 148 1.67 -8.50 3.60
C LEU A 148 0.62 -8.60 2.48
N LEU A 149 -0.53 -7.93 2.64
CA LEU A 149 -1.57 -7.88 1.61
C LEU A 149 -1.03 -7.26 0.32
N TYR A 150 -0.38 -6.10 0.40
CA TYR A 150 0.13 -5.42 -0.79
C TYR A 150 1.35 -6.11 -1.40
N ILE A 151 2.23 -6.72 -0.59
CA ILE A 151 3.29 -7.59 -1.13
C ILE A 151 2.66 -8.71 -1.97
N ALA A 152 1.63 -9.38 -1.44
CA ALA A 152 0.97 -10.46 -2.16
C ALA A 152 0.27 -9.98 -3.44
N LEU A 153 -0.41 -8.82 -3.39
CA LEU A 153 -1.08 -8.23 -4.55
C LEU A 153 -0.08 -7.86 -5.65
N PHE A 154 0.96 -7.08 -5.32
CA PHE A 154 1.91 -6.62 -6.33
C PHE A 154 2.84 -7.72 -6.82
N ALA A 155 3.21 -8.69 -5.98
CA ALA A 155 3.97 -9.86 -6.44
C ALA A 155 3.12 -10.75 -7.36
N GLY A 156 1.83 -10.94 -7.04
CA GLY A 156 0.89 -11.67 -7.90
C GLY A 156 0.71 -10.99 -9.25
N ASP A 157 0.49 -9.68 -9.24
CA ASP A 157 0.44 -8.84 -10.43
C ASP A 157 1.70 -8.96 -11.30
N PHE A 158 2.87 -8.87 -10.67
CA PHE A 158 4.15 -8.99 -11.36
C PHE A 158 4.31 -10.35 -12.05
N LEU A 159 3.94 -11.44 -11.38
CA LEU A 159 3.99 -12.78 -11.96
C LEU A 159 3.07 -12.92 -13.17
N ILE A 160 1.89 -12.31 -13.14
CA ILE A 160 0.96 -12.29 -14.28
C ILE A 160 1.61 -11.54 -15.45
N ASN A 161 2.23 -10.40 -15.19
CA ASN A 161 2.93 -9.61 -16.20
C ASN A 161 4.10 -10.36 -16.86
N ILE A 162 4.87 -11.13 -16.08
CA ILE A 162 5.95 -11.98 -16.61
C ILE A 162 5.41 -13.01 -17.61
N VAL A 163 4.22 -13.55 -17.36
CA VAL A 163 3.56 -14.52 -18.24
C VAL A 163 2.96 -13.84 -19.48
N LEU A 164 2.27 -12.72 -19.29
CA LEU A 164 1.57 -12.01 -20.39
C LEU A 164 2.52 -11.33 -21.37
N PHE A 165 3.59 -10.71 -20.87
CA PHE A 165 4.56 -9.94 -21.67
C PHE A 165 5.91 -10.63 -21.80
N HIS A 166 5.89 -11.97 -21.84
CA HIS A 166 7.09 -12.77 -21.96
C HIS A 166 7.94 -12.33 -23.18
N ARG A 167 9.24 -12.12 -22.97
CA ARG A 167 10.23 -11.62 -23.94
C ARG A 167 10.10 -10.14 -24.34
N GLY A 168 9.28 -9.35 -23.65
CA GLY A 168 9.25 -7.91 -23.86
C GLY A 168 10.51 -7.21 -23.38
N THR A 169 10.99 -6.25 -24.17
CA THR A 169 12.20 -5.47 -23.85
C THR A 169 11.98 -3.96 -23.91
N SER A 170 10.78 -3.49 -24.29
CA SER A 170 10.49 -2.06 -24.40
C SER A 170 10.11 -1.43 -23.06
N PHE A 171 10.68 -0.28 -22.74
CA PHE A 171 10.30 0.59 -21.62
C PHE A 171 9.51 1.83 -22.08
N LYS A 172 8.96 1.80 -23.29
CA LYS A 172 8.05 2.83 -23.85
C LYS A 172 8.65 4.25 -23.92
N GLY A 173 9.93 4.37 -24.28
CA GLY A 173 10.59 5.65 -24.47
C GLY A 173 11.13 6.26 -23.18
N VAL A 174 10.95 5.60 -22.03
CA VAL A 174 11.63 5.97 -20.77
C VAL A 174 13.14 5.79 -20.90
N GLU A 175 13.58 4.94 -21.83
CA GLU A 175 15.00 4.74 -22.16
C GLU A 175 15.71 6.04 -22.55
N ASP A 176 15.01 6.96 -23.23
CA ASP A 176 15.58 8.22 -23.71
C ASP A 176 15.81 9.23 -22.57
N ALA A 177 15.07 9.10 -21.46
CA ALA A 177 15.20 9.94 -20.28
C ALA A 177 16.42 9.58 -19.40
N THR A 178 17.08 8.45 -19.66
CA THR A 178 18.26 7.97 -18.91
C THR A 178 19.44 8.92 -18.92
N ILE A 179 19.52 9.81 -19.93
CA ILE A 179 20.58 10.82 -20.07
C ILE A 179 20.64 11.74 -18.83
N ASN A 180 19.49 11.94 -18.17
CA ASN A 180 19.36 12.91 -17.08
C ASN A 180 19.28 12.27 -15.67
N SER A 181 19.25 10.93 -15.55
CA SER A 181 19.10 10.26 -14.25
C SER A 181 19.96 8.98 -14.15
N HIS A 182 20.91 9.00 -13.21
CA HIS A 182 21.74 7.84 -12.91
C HIS A 182 20.95 6.70 -12.29
N LEU A 183 19.98 7.03 -11.43
CA LEU A 183 19.06 6.05 -10.86
C LEU A 183 18.27 5.36 -11.97
N LEU A 184 17.68 6.10 -12.90
CA LEU A 184 16.89 5.51 -13.99
C LEU A 184 17.74 4.56 -14.85
N SER A 185 18.97 4.93 -15.18
CA SER A 185 19.90 4.04 -15.90
C SER A 185 20.13 2.72 -15.15
N LEU A 186 20.33 2.80 -13.83
CA LEU A 186 20.46 1.62 -12.98
C LEU A 186 19.17 0.80 -12.95
N GLU A 187 18.01 1.45 -12.85
CA GLU A 187 16.71 0.78 -12.83
C GLU A 187 16.45 0.00 -14.11
N LEU A 188 16.73 0.59 -15.27
CA LEU A 188 16.57 -0.07 -16.57
C LEU A 188 17.59 -1.19 -16.81
N SER A 189 18.78 -1.11 -16.20
CA SER A 189 19.79 -2.17 -16.29
C SER A 189 19.40 -3.44 -15.53
N HIS A 190 18.64 -3.32 -14.43
CA HIS A 190 18.20 -4.44 -13.59
C HIS A 190 16.69 -4.38 -13.27
N PRO A 191 15.81 -4.39 -14.29
CA PRO A 191 14.42 -3.98 -14.12
C PRO A 191 13.60 -4.92 -13.24
N TYR A 192 13.90 -6.23 -13.26
CA TYR A 192 13.26 -7.21 -12.38
C TYR A 192 13.64 -7.02 -10.91
N LEU A 193 14.92 -6.72 -10.64
CA LEU A 193 15.39 -6.51 -9.28
C LEU A 193 14.84 -5.20 -8.72
N THR A 194 14.86 -4.13 -9.52
CA THR A 194 14.25 -2.85 -9.18
C THR A 194 12.79 -3.03 -8.81
N TYR A 195 12.00 -3.69 -9.66
CA TYR A 195 10.57 -3.87 -9.39
C TYR A 195 10.32 -4.63 -8.08
N LEU A 196 11.10 -5.66 -7.78
CA LEU A 196 11.01 -6.38 -6.50
C LEU A 196 11.32 -5.49 -5.28
N ILE A 197 12.30 -4.59 -5.40
CA ILE A 197 12.63 -3.63 -4.34
C ILE A 197 11.45 -2.67 -4.15
N PHE A 198 10.87 -2.15 -5.23
CA PHE A 198 9.72 -1.24 -5.15
C PHE A 198 8.47 -1.90 -4.58
N ILE A 199 8.17 -3.16 -4.93
CA ILE A 199 7.09 -3.92 -4.28
C ILE A 199 7.23 -3.86 -2.75
N PHE A 200 8.45 -4.06 -2.24
CA PHE A 200 8.70 -4.01 -0.81
C PHE A 200 8.54 -2.60 -0.23
N VAL A 201 9.17 -1.60 -0.85
CA VAL A 201 9.13 -0.19 -0.40
C VAL A 201 7.69 0.32 -0.35
N VAL A 202 6.92 0.16 -1.42
CA VAL A 202 5.53 0.63 -1.52
C VAL A 202 4.62 -0.10 -0.56
N SER A 203 4.78 -1.42 -0.42
CA SER A 203 3.96 -2.19 0.51
C SER A 203 4.21 -1.79 1.97
N VAL A 204 5.47 -1.52 2.34
CA VAL A 204 5.81 -0.99 3.67
C VAL A 204 5.22 0.40 3.87
N ALA A 205 5.30 1.28 2.87
CA ALA A 205 4.70 2.61 2.94
C ALA A 205 3.18 2.53 3.15
N PHE A 206 2.47 1.70 2.38
CA PHE A 206 1.04 1.45 2.59
C PHE A 206 0.72 0.84 3.96
N GLY A 207 1.57 -0.05 4.46
CA GLY A 207 1.50 -0.55 5.84
C GLY A 207 1.58 0.58 6.88
N ILE A 208 2.51 1.53 6.71
CA ILE A 208 2.63 2.71 7.58
C ILE A 208 1.35 3.56 7.49
N TYR A 209 0.80 3.75 6.29
CA TYR A 209 -0.44 4.52 6.12
C TYR A 209 -1.66 3.85 6.78
N ALA A 210 -1.68 2.52 6.83
CA ALA A 210 -2.68 1.78 7.60
C ALA A 210 -2.62 2.08 9.10
N VAL A 211 -1.43 2.36 9.63
CA VAL A 211 -1.26 2.81 11.01
C VAL A 211 -1.82 4.22 11.20
N VAL A 212 -1.55 5.13 10.25
CA VAL A 212 -2.11 6.50 10.27
C VAL A 212 -3.63 6.46 10.34
N THR A 213 -4.27 5.72 9.42
CA THR A 213 -5.72 5.58 9.36
C THR A 213 -6.30 4.91 10.62
N TYR A 214 -5.62 3.91 11.19
CA TYR A 214 -6.01 3.30 12.45
C TYR A 214 -5.97 4.29 13.63
N VAL A 215 -4.93 5.10 13.74
CA VAL A 215 -4.79 6.12 14.79
C VAL A 215 -5.84 7.23 14.64
N LEU A 216 -6.15 7.64 13.40
CA LEU A 216 -7.23 8.59 13.13
C LEU A 216 -8.60 8.02 13.53
N ALA A 217 -8.85 6.73 13.27
CA ALA A 217 -10.08 6.06 13.67
C ALA A 217 -10.31 6.05 15.19
N LEU A 218 -9.24 5.89 15.97
CA LEU A 218 -9.29 5.97 17.43
C LEU A 218 -9.45 7.41 17.93
N SER A 219 -8.77 8.36 17.29
CA SER A 219 -8.78 9.78 17.69
C SER A 219 -10.10 10.49 17.41
N LEU A 220 -10.64 10.33 16.19
CA LEU A 220 -11.77 11.11 15.68
C LEU A 220 -13.15 10.52 16.04
N ARG A 221 -13.24 9.20 16.24
CA ARG A 221 -14.46 8.42 16.58
C ARG A 221 -15.65 8.53 15.61
N LYS A 222 -15.64 9.50 14.68
CA LYS A 222 -16.69 9.70 13.67
C LYS A 222 -16.23 9.15 12.33
N THR A 223 -16.96 8.17 11.80
CA THR A 223 -16.66 7.48 10.54
C THR A 223 -16.40 8.44 9.39
N PHE A 224 -17.29 9.41 9.18
CA PHE A 224 -17.16 10.40 8.11
C PHE A 224 -15.85 11.20 8.20
N LEU A 225 -15.46 11.63 9.40
CA LEU A 225 -14.22 12.40 9.59
C LEU A 225 -12.97 11.55 9.33
N VAL A 226 -12.99 10.27 9.70
CA VAL A 226 -11.84 9.37 9.45
C VAL A 226 -11.61 9.21 7.96
N TYR A 227 -12.68 8.99 7.18
CA TYR A 227 -12.59 8.93 5.72
C TYR A 227 -12.10 10.26 5.12
N LEU A 228 -12.69 11.38 5.52
CA LEU A 228 -12.36 12.69 4.97
C LEU A 228 -10.92 13.11 5.30
N VAL A 229 -10.49 12.96 6.55
CA VAL A 229 -9.15 13.38 6.99
C VAL A 229 -8.08 12.45 6.42
N SER A 230 -8.30 11.14 6.39
CA SER A 230 -7.33 10.23 5.78
C SER A 230 -7.19 10.49 4.28
N LEU A 231 -8.28 10.55 3.53
CA LEU A 231 -8.22 10.82 2.10
C LEU A 231 -7.61 12.21 1.81
N GLY A 232 -7.97 13.23 2.59
CA GLY A 232 -7.39 14.56 2.48
C GLY A 232 -5.87 14.58 2.74
N LEU A 233 -5.39 13.91 3.79
CA LEU A 233 -3.96 13.78 4.08
C LEU A 233 -3.23 13.03 2.96
N TRP A 234 -3.83 11.99 2.42
CA TRP A 234 -3.27 11.23 1.31
C TRP A 234 -3.09 12.09 0.06
N ILE A 235 -4.16 12.77 -0.38
CA ILE A 235 -4.14 13.65 -1.54
C ILE A 235 -3.14 14.80 -1.34
N MET A 236 -3.08 15.37 -0.13
CA MET A 236 -2.10 16.39 0.20
C MET A 236 -0.66 15.89 -0.03
N MET A 237 -0.32 14.67 0.40
CA MET A 237 1.00 14.09 0.18
C MET A 237 1.29 13.79 -1.30
N PHE A 238 0.27 13.63 -2.13
CA PHE A 238 0.41 13.54 -3.58
C PHE A 238 0.62 14.91 -4.24
N ALA A 239 0.05 15.98 -3.68
CA ALA A 239 0.09 17.33 -4.25
C ALA A 239 1.32 18.16 -3.83
N LEU A 240 1.98 17.79 -2.73
CA LEU A 240 3.16 18.50 -2.23
C LEU A 240 4.40 18.29 -3.12
N PRO A 241 5.36 19.24 -3.13
CA PRO A 241 6.67 19.00 -3.72
C PRO A 241 7.36 17.83 -3.00
N TYR A 242 8.07 16.99 -3.76
CA TYR A 242 8.53 15.66 -3.30
C TYR A 242 7.34 14.78 -2.91
N SER A 243 6.41 14.67 -3.87
CA SER A 243 5.17 13.88 -3.78
C SER A 243 5.47 12.42 -3.47
N SER A 244 4.58 11.78 -2.71
CA SER A 244 4.70 10.34 -2.40
C SER A 244 4.72 9.45 -3.66
N SER A 245 4.21 9.94 -4.80
CA SER A 245 4.28 9.21 -6.07
C SER A 245 5.71 8.86 -6.48
N TYR A 246 6.71 9.67 -6.09
CA TYR A 246 8.10 9.49 -6.52
C TYR A 246 8.68 8.16 -6.02
N PHE A 247 8.51 7.81 -4.74
CA PHE A 247 9.00 6.51 -4.25
C PHE A 247 8.06 5.33 -4.57
N MET A 248 6.88 5.61 -5.13
CA MET A 248 5.87 4.60 -5.41
C MET A 248 6.01 3.96 -6.78
N GLN A 249 6.48 4.73 -7.74
CA GLN A 249 6.55 4.32 -9.13
C GLN A 249 8.01 4.07 -9.51
N PRO A 250 8.39 2.87 -9.99
CA PRO A 250 9.69 2.65 -10.60
C PRO A 250 9.69 3.14 -12.06
N PHE A 251 10.89 3.34 -12.62
CA PHE A 251 11.12 3.77 -14.00
C PHE A 251 10.59 5.19 -14.30
N ILE A 252 10.86 6.11 -13.38
CA ILE A 252 10.57 7.54 -13.55
C ILE A 252 11.88 8.32 -13.70
N GLU A 253 11.79 9.49 -14.32
CA GLU A 253 12.94 10.35 -14.68
C GLU A 253 13.67 11.00 -13.48
N TYR A 254 13.16 10.83 -12.26
CA TYR A 254 13.76 11.40 -11.06
C TYR A 254 14.99 10.62 -10.57
N ASP A 255 15.88 11.30 -9.84
CA ASP A 255 17.12 10.71 -9.32
C ASP A 255 17.01 10.44 -7.80
N TRP A 256 18.06 9.88 -7.22
CA TRP A 256 18.10 9.47 -5.81
C TRP A 256 17.67 10.55 -4.81
N LYS A 257 17.95 11.82 -5.12
CA LYS A 257 17.66 12.95 -4.24
C LYS A 257 16.15 13.13 -4.08
N GLU A 258 15.41 13.14 -5.18
CA GLU A 258 13.97 13.34 -5.21
C GLU A 258 13.24 12.18 -4.53
N TYR A 259 13.69 10.95 -4.78
CA TYR A 259 13.23 9.74 -4.09
C TYR A 259 13.44 9.81 -2.58
N GLY A 260 14.65 10.14 -2.15
CA GLY A 260 15.00 10.24 -0.74
C GLY A 260 14.20 11.31 -0.01
N LEU A 261 14.05 12.49 -0.63
CA LEU A 261 13.26 13.60 -0.07
C LEU A 261 11.76 13.26 -0.01
N SER A 262 11.23 12.57 -1.01
CA SER A 262 9.84 12.11 -1.01
C SER A 262 9.58 11.08 0.09
N MET A 263 10.47 10.10 0.27
CA MET A 263 10.32 9.12 1.34
C MET A 263 10.47 9.78 2.73
N LEU A 264 11.38 10.74 2.87
CA LEU A 264 11.52 11.49 4.12
C LEU A 264 10.28 12.34 4.43
N SER A 265 9.75 13.08 3.46
CA SER A 265 8.55 13.91 3.65
C SER A 265 7.35 13.05 4.07
N TYR A 266 7.16 11.91 3.42
CA TYR A 266 6.14 10.93 3.74
C TYR A 266 6.26 10.40 5.18
N LEU A 267 7.46 10.00 5.58
CA LEU A 267 7.72 9.47 6.92
C LEU A 267 7.52 10.53 8.01
N VAL A 268 7.90 11.79 7.75
CA VAL A 268 7.70 12.90 8.70
C VAL A 268 6.21 13.16 8.89
N ILE A 269 5.43 13.26 7.81
CA ILE A 269 3.98 13.50 7.88
C ILE A 269 3.27 12.34 8.60
N CYS A 270 3.53 11.10 8.18
CA CYS A 270 2.94 9.92 8.82
C CYS A 270 3.33 9.81 10.29
N GLY A 271 4.62 10.01 10.61
CA GLY A 271 5.14 9.99 11.97
C GLY A 271 4.48 11.04 12.85
N ALA A 272 4.34 12.28 12.37
CA ALA A 272 3.68 13.36 13.09
C ALA A 272 2.21 13.02 13.41
N VAL A 273 1.45 12.52 12.42
CA VAL A 273 0.04 12.13 12.63
C VAL A 273 -0.09 10.97 13.62
N ILE A 274 0.78 9.97 13.54
CA ILE A 274 0.80 8.84 14.48
C ILE A 274 1.10 9.33 15.90
N LEU A 275 2.10 10.19 16.09
CA LEU A 275 2.48 10.72 17.40
C LEU A 275 1.39 11.58 18.01
N VAL A 276 0.87 12.56 17.25
CA VAL A 276 -0.20 13.46 17.71
C VAL A 276 -1.47 12.67 18.00
N GLY A 277 -1.88 11.77 17.12
CA GLY A 277 -3.06 10.95 17.34
C GLY A 277 -2.92 10.02 18.54
N ASN A 278 -1.75 9.41 18.75
CA ASN A 278 -1.47 8.63 19.96
C ASN A 278 -1.57 9.49 21.24
N TRP A 279 -1.08 10.73 21.19
CA TRP A 279 -1.19 11.66 22.31
C TRP A 279 -2.64 12.03 22.60
N ILE A 280 -3.44 12.34 21.57
CA ILE A 280 -4.88 12.62 21.69
C ILE A 280 -5.62 11.43 22.32
N VAL A 281 -5.37 10.21 21.83
CA VAL A 281 -5.98 8.98 22.36
C VAL A 281 -5.64 8.81 23.85
N ARG A 282 -4.41 9.11 24.27
CA ARG A 282 -4.03 9.09 25.70
C ARG A 282 -4.78 10.15 26.52
N LEU A 283 -4.88 11.39 26.03
CA LEU A 283 -5.62 12.45 26.73
C LEU A 283 -7.10 12.11 26.91
N GLN A 284 -7.72 11.58 25.86
CA GLN A 284 -9.10 11.10 25.91
C GLN A 284 -9.30 10.00 26.95
N SER A 285 -8.25 9.20 27.24
CA SER A 285 -8.30 8.13 28.25
C SER A 285 -8.40 8.68 29.65
N HIS A 286 -7.62 9.72 29.93
CA HIS A 286 -7.58 10.36 31.24
C HIS A 286 -8.87 11.13 31.52
N HIS A 287 -9.48 11.77 30.52
CA HIS A 287 -10.72 12.51 30.73
C HIS A 287 -11.91 11.61 31.11
N ILE A 288 -11.95 10.36 30.63
CA ILE A 288 -13.00 9.40 31.01
C ILE A 288 -12.90 9.01 32.50
N TYR A 289 -11.73 9.12 33.12
CA TYR A 289 -11.54 8.87 34.55
C TYR A 289 -11.95 10.03 35.47
N ALA A 290 -12.02 11.25 34.94
CA ALA A 290 -12.34 12.44 35.75
C ALA A 290 -13.85 12.70 35.87
N LYS A 291 -14.69 11.88 35.22
CA LYS A 291 -16.15 11.86 35.36
C LYS A 291 -16.57 10.61 36.11
#